data_AF-I4VIU8-F1
#
_entry.id   AF-I4VIU8-F1
#
_cell.length_a   1.000
_cell.length_b   1.000
_cell.length_c   1.000
_cell.angle_alpha   90.00
_cell.angle_beta   90.00
_cell.angle_gamma   90.00
#
_symmetry.space_group_name_H-M   'P 1'
#
loop_
_entity.id
_entity.type
_entity.pdbx_description
1 polymer ?
#
loop_
_entity_poly.entity_id
_entity_poly.type
_entity_poly.pdbx_seq_one_letter_code
_entity_poly.pdbx_strand_id
1 'polypeptide(L)'
;GYAANGDVALQGAQVQAGRDVTLAAARDITLTAGQDTTDRDSANHSSSASIGVGFALGGEQNGFTIELAAAAARGKGNGDSTTNHVTSVNAGDTLSLTSGRDTTLEGAQAYGNTILADIGRSLSLTSTQDTDHYKETYQSASAGLSLCIPPICYGSSSGGASYSQSNISNNYQSVTDQTGLAAGDGGFDIHVGDTTTLTGAAIASTADPSKNLLDTGSLVVNDLHNSARSSASQMGVSFSSSSSAGSNLASNAIGAALNLAVPQNSHDSSDTASSIAQGTIIVRDNPDQDLSSIDRSAATLDGNGVSNDFDVDKIKEKQALGQAAGYVGMRAAGDLADYMAE
;
A
#
# COMPACT_ATOMS: atom_id res chain seq x y z
N GLY A 1 28.86 -8.58 -18.55
CA GLY A 1 28.61 -9.85 -19.24
C GLY A 1 28.68 -9.64 -20.73
N TYR A 2 29.21 -10.62 -21.47
CA TYR A 2 29.23 -10.62 -22.94
C TYR A 2 28.42 -11.81 -23.44
N ALA A 3 27.28 -11.58 -24.07
CA ALA A 3 26.46 -12.61 -24.69
C ALA A 3 26.66 -12.58 -26.20
N ALA A 4 27.66 -13.32 -26.69
CA ALA A 4 28.11 -13.28 -28.09
C ALA A 4 27.03 -13.66 -29.12
N ASN A 5 25.97 -14.39 -28.73
CA ASN A 5 24.83 -14.74 -29.59
C ASN A 5 23.49 -14.68 -28.84
N GLY A 6 23.40 -13.93 -27.73
CA GLY A 6 22.29 -14.04 -26.79
C GLY A 6 21.89 -12.73 -26.15
N ASP A 7 20.97 -12.86 -25.20
CA ASP A 7 20.45 -11.76 -24.39
C ASP A 7 21.26 -11.65 -23.09
N VAL A 8 21.21 -10.50 -22.45
CA VAL A 8 21.63 -10.30 -21.06
C VAL A 8 20.39 -10.01 -20.25
N ALA A 9 20.01 -10.91 -19.34
CA ALA A 9 18.85 -10.74 -18.46
C ALA A 9 19.29 -10.75 -17.00
N LEU A 10 18.84 -9.76 -16.22
CA LEU A 10 19.00 -9.67 -14.77
C LEU A 10 17.62 -9.45 -14.15
N GLN A 11 17.29 -10.25 -13.14
CA GLN A 11 16.02 -10.15 -12.42
C GLN A 11 16.25 -10.19 -10.91
N GLY A 12 15.71 -9.21 -10.18
CA GLY A 12 15.95 -9.01 -8.74
C GLY A 12 17.43 -9.03 -8.35
N ALA A 13 18.33 -8.66 -9.27
CA ALA A 13 19.76 -8.86 -9.11
C ALA A 13 20.46 -7.57 -8.66
N GLN A 14 21.53 -7.71 -7.88
CA GLN A 14 22.39 -6.59 -7.51
C GLN A 14 23.79 -6.82 -8.05
N VAL A 15 24.24 -5.94 -8.95
CA VAL A 15 25.56 -5.97 -9.56
C VAL A 15 26.34 -4.73 -9.11
N GLN A 16 27.45 -4.94 -8.41
CA GLN A 16 28.33 -3.86 -7.97
C GLN A 16 29.75 -4.11 -8.48
N ALA A 17 30.33 -3.14 -9.18
CA ALA A 17 31.73 -3.13 -9.54
C ALA A 17 32.42 -1.85 -9.05
N GLY A 18 33.64 -1.98 -8.55
CA GLY A 18 34.42 -0.82 -8.07
C GLY A 18 34.93 0.12 -9.17
N ARG A 19 34.80 -0.28 -10.45
CA ARG A 19 35.18 0.54 -11.60
C ARG A 19 34.14 0.40 -12.72
N ASP A 20 34.34 -0.50 -13.65
CA ASP A 20 33.48 -0.58 -14.84
C ASP A 20 32.49 -1.73 -14.76
N VAL A 21 31.28 -1.51 -15.29
CA VAL A 21 30.34 -2.58 -15.63
C VAL A 21 30.05 -2.50 -17.12
N THR A 22 30.21 -3.61 -17.83
CA THR A 22 29.81 -3.73 -19.23
C THR A 22 28.71 -4.78 -19.36
N LEU A 23 27.56 -4.40 -19.88
CA LEU A 23 26.49 -5.29 -20.34
C LEU A 23 26.46 -5.22 -21.86
N ALA A 24 26.89 -6.31 -22.51
CA ALA A 24 26.91 -6.40 -23.97
C ALA A 24 26.14 -7.64 -24.43
N ALA A 25 25.07 -7.41 -25.19
CA ALA A 25 24.19 -8.44 -25.74
C ALA A 25 24.14 -8.34 -27.27
N ALA A 26 24.24 -9.48 -27.95
CA ALA A 26 24.04 -9.52 -29.40
C ALA A 26 22.58 -9.20 -29.80
N ARG A 27 21.64 -9.40 -28.89
CA ARG A 27 20.21 -9.10 -29.08
C ARG A 27 19.73 -8.11 -28.02
N ASP A 28 19.23 -8.59 -26.90
CA ASP A 28 18.50 -7.76 -25.95
C ASP A 28 19.21 -7.66 -24.57
N ILE A 29 19.13 -6.50 -23.92
CA ILE A 29 19.45 -6.34 -22.49
C ILE A 29 18.14 -6.13 -21.74
N THR A 30 17.90 -6.91 -20.68
CA THR A 30 16.68 -6.83 -19.88
C THR A 30 17.02 -6.83 -18.39
N LEU A 31 16.69 -5.75 -17.69
CA LEU A 31 16.82 -5.61 -16.24
C LEU A 31 15.41 -5.49 -15.66
N THR A 32 14.94 -6.49 -14.93
CA THR A 32 13.57 -6.53 -14.38
C THR A 32 13.57 -6.64 -12.86
N ALA A 33 12.60 -6.04 -12.18
CA ALA A 33 12.44 -6.25 -10.75
C ALA A 33 12.18 -7.74 -10.43
N GLY A 34 12.67 -8.19 -9.28
CA GLY A 34 12.13 -9.38 -8.62
C GLY A 34 10.75 -9.06 -8.05
N GLN A 35 9.88 -10.05 -7.90
CA GLN A 35 8.53 -9.84 -7.37
C GLN A 35 8.24 -10.84 -6.26
N ASP A 36 7.80 -10.32 -5.12
CA ASP A 36 7.21 -11.10 -4.04
C ASP A 36 5.71 -10.86 -4.03
N THR A 37 4.93 -11.94 -4.12
CA THR A 37 3.47 -11.90 -4.08
C THR A 37 2.98 -12.58 -2.80
N THR A 38 2.07 -11.94 -2.08
CA THR A 38 1.41 -12.53 -0.91
C THR A 38 -0.08 -12.55 -1.10
N ASP A 39 -0.68 -13.74 -1.07
CA ASP A 39 -2.12 -13.93 -1.03
C ASP A 39 -2.59 -14.13 0.42
N ARG A 40 -3.67 -13.45 0.78
CA ARG A 40 -4.31 -13.50 2.10
C ARG A 40 -5.77 -13.88 1.93
N ASP A 41 -6.09 -15.11 2.29
CA ASP A 41 -7.45 -15.56 2.45
C ASP A 41 -7.78 -15.76 3.93
N SER A 42 -8.87 -15.14 4.36
CA SER A 42 -9.39 -15.29 5.72
C SER A 42 -10.87 -15.56 5.69
N ALA A 43 -11.26 -16.61 6.41
CA ALA A 43 -12.65 -16.98 6.61
C ALA A 43 -12.87 -17.19 8.10
N ASN A 44 -13.63 -16.27 8.70
CA ASN A 44 -14.00 -16.30 10.10
C ASN A 44 -15.48 -16.65 10.22
N HIS A 45 -15.83 -17.54 11.13
CA HIS A 45 -17.21 -17.89 11.45
C HIS A 45 -17.32 -17.99 12.97
N SER A 46 -18.33 -17.38 13.56
CA SER A 46 -18.62 -17.52 14.98
C SER A 46 -20.12 -17.51 15.26
N SER A 47 -20.47 -18.23 16.31
CA SER A 47 -21.80 -18.28 16.93
C SER A 47 -21.64 -18.68 18.38
N SER A 48 -22.44 -18.11 19.29
CA SER A 48 -22.35 -18.38 20.72
C SER A 48 -23.72 -18.34 21.40
N ALA A 49 -23.85 -19.11 22.48
CA ALA A 49 -25.00 -19.16 23.38
C ALA A 49 -24.51 -19.27 24.83
N SER A 50 -25.04 -18.45 25.74
CA SER A 50 -24.66 -18.47 27.15
C SER A 50 -25.83 -18.17 28.08
N ILE A 51 -25.74 -18.72 29.29
CA ILE A 51 -26.64 -18.45 30.41
C ILE A 51 -25.76 -17.97 31.58
N GLY A 52 -26.06 -16.78 32.11
CA GLY A 52 -25.33 -16.16 33.20
C GLY A 52 -26.25 -15.81 34.37
N VAL A 53 -25.65 -15.55 35.52
CA VAL A 53 -26.33 -14.95 36.66
C VAL A 53 -25.62 -13.65 36.99
N GLY A 54 -26.39 -12.56 37.06
CA GLY A 54 -25.92 -11.23 37.40
C GLY A 54 -26.34 -10.85 38.81
N PHE A 55 -25.60 -9.92 39.42
CA PHE A 55 -25.98 -9.29 40.70
C PHE A 55 -25.69 -7.81 40.62
N ALA A 56 -26.72 -6.98 40.83
CA ALA A 56 -26.62 -5.53 40.77
C ALA A 56 -27.06 -4.89 42.10
N LEU A 57 -26.28 -3.90 42.55
CA LEU A 57 -26.52 -3.09 43.74
C LEU A 57 -26.45 -1.61 43.34
N GLY A 58 -27.55 -0.87 43.53
CA GLY A 58 -27.65 0.56 43.21
C GLY A 58 -28.35 0.85 41.87
N GLY A 59 -29.32 1.79 41.88
CA GLY A 59 -30.13 2.18 40.72
C GLY A 59 -31.59 1.66 40.72
N GLU A 60 -32.27 1.70 39.57
CA GLU A 60 -33.67 1.24 39.39
C GLU A 60 -33.82 -0.31 39.39
N GLN A 61 -32.71 -1.05 39.35
CA GLN A 61 -32.67 -2.52 39.46
C GLN A 61 -31.77 -2.95 40.63
N ASN A 62 -32.28 -3.81 41.52
CA ASN A 62 -31.51 -4.37 42.64
C ASN A 62 -31.77 -5.87 42.77
N GLY A 63 -30.71 -6.69 42.96
CA GLY A 63 -30.81 -8.13 43.22
C GLY A 63 -30.23 -9.03 42.13
N PHE A 64 -30.59 -10.32 42.17
CA PHE A 64 -30.06 -11.34 41.26
C PHE A 64 -30.88 -11.43 39.96
N THR A 65 -30.19 -11.46 38.81
CA THR A 65 -30.80 -11.58 37.47
C THR A 65 -30.32 -12.84 36.75
N ILE A 66 -31.14 -13.36 35.83
CA ILE A 66 -30.75 -14.43 34.91
C ILE A 66 -30.54 -13.83 33.53
N GLU A 67 -29.35 -14.00 32.97
CA GLU A 67 -28.98 -13.47 31.66
C GLU A 67 -28.93 -14.59 30.62
N LEU A 68 -29.56 -14.36 29.48
CA LEU A 68 -29.55 -15.21 28.30
C LEU A 68 -28.94 -14.43 27.14
N ALA A 69 -27.97 -14.99 26.43
CA ALA A 69 -27.35 -14.33 25.28
C ALA A 69 -27.22 -15.26 24.06
N ALA A 70 -27.37 -14.69 22.86
CA ALA A 70 -27.07 -15.33 21.58
C ALA A 70 -26.34 -14.37 20.64
N ALA A 71 -25.28 -14.80 19.97
CA ALA A 71 -24.57 -14.01 18.96
C ALA A 71 -24.10 -14.88 17.78
N ALA A 72 -23.85 -14.27 16.62
CA ALA A 72 -23.21 -14.90 15.48
C ALA A 72 -22.46 -13.86 14.65
N ALA A 73 -21.29 -14.20 14.13
CA ALA A 73 -20.54 -13.37 13.21
C ALA A 73 -19.86 -14.18 12.11
N ARG A 74 -19.64 -13.57 10.96
CA ARG A 74 -18.98 -14.14 9.80
C ARG A 74 -18.07 -13.07 9.21
N GLY A 75 -16.80 -13.38 9.08
CA GLY A 75 -15.83 -12.54 8.38
C GLY A 75 -15.34 -13.26 7.14
N LYS A 76 -15.23 -12.54 6.03
CA LYS A 76 -14.47 -12.98 4.87
C LYS A 76 -13.56 -11.84 4.46
N GLY A 77 -12.26 -12.08 4.48
CA GLY A 77 -11.25 -11.14 4.02
C GLY A 77 -10.41 -11.80 2.94
N ASN A 78 -10.25 -11.11 1.83
CA ASN A 78 -9.36 -11.47 0.74
C ASN A 78 -8.40 -10.30 0.55
N GLY A 79 -7.13 -10.59 0.36
CA GLY A 79 -6.19 -9.60 -0.09
C GLY A 79 -5.04 -10.23 -0.84
N ASP A 80 -4.41 -9.43 -1.67
CA ASP A 80 -3.24 -9.78 -2.44
C ASP A 80 -2.32 -8.57 -2.46
N SER A 81 -1.02 -8.80 -2.35
CA SER A 81 -0.03 -7.73 -2.39
C SER A 81 1.16 -8.17 -3.21
N THR A 82 1.67 -7.29 -4.07
CA THR A 82 2.91 -7.47 -4.83
C THR A 82 3.92 -6.42 -4.40
N THR A 83 5.10 -6.86 -4.00
CA THR A 83 6.25 -6.00 -3.72
C THR A 83 7.32 -6.26 -4.77
N ASN A 84 7.77 -5.19 -5.43
CA ASN A 84 8.83 -5.24 -6.42
C ASN A 84 10.17 -4.97 -5.75
N HIS A 85 11.15 -5.81 -6.07
CA HIS A 85 12.54 -5.67 -5.62
C HIS A 85 13.39 -5.22 -6.79
N VAL A 86 13.91 -4.00 -6.70
CA VAL A 86 14.69 -3.37 -7.77
C VAL A 86 15.88 -4.23 -8.19
N THR A 87 16.06 -4.40 -9.50
CA THR A 87 17.35 -4.83 -10.05
C THR A 87 18.29 -3.64 -10.10
N SER A 88 19.46 -3.74 -9.46
CA SER A 88 20.45 -2.68 -9.43
C SER A 88 21.75 -3.07 -10.13
N VAL A 89 22.26 -2.15 -10.94
CA VAL A 89 23.58 -2.25 -11.56
C VAL A 89 24.37 -1.00 -11.22
N ASN A 90 25.52 -1.15 -10.56
CA ASN A 90 26.30 -0.03 -10.06
C ASN A 90 27.76 -0.18 -10.49
N ALA A 91 28.17 0.69 -11.42
CA ALA A 91 29.55 0.87 -11.83
C ALA A 91 30.16 2.03 -11.04
N GLY A 92 31.32 1.81 -10.40
CA GLY A 92 32.05 2.87 -9.72
C GLY A 92 32.58 3.97 -10.64
N ASP A 93 32.74 3.68 -11.94
CA ASP A 93 33.19 4.62 -12.96
C ASP A 93 32.35 4.53 -14.24
N THR A 94 32.63 3.60 -15.17
CA THR A 94 31.87 3.54 -16.44
C THR A 94 30.85 2.40 -16.45
N LEU A 95 29.59 2.73 -16.74
CA LEU A 95 28.56 1.78 -17.15
C LEU A 95 28.43 1.78 -18.68
N SER A 96 28.74 0.65 -19.31
CA SER A 96 28.55 0.46 -20.76
C SER A 96 27.40 -0.51 -21.04
N LEU A 97 26.41 -0.06 -21.79
CA LEU A 97 25.25 -0.83 -22.25
C LEU A 97 25.32 -0.96 -23.78
N THR A 98 25.41 -2.18 -24.30
CA THR A 98 25.43 -2.41 -25.74
C THR A 98 24.47 -3.53 -26.11
N SER A 99 23.42 -3.21 -26.87
CA SER A 99 22.45 -4.20 -27.35
C SER A 99 22.30 -4.11 -28.87
N GLY A 100 22.32 -5.27 -29.54
CA GLY A 100 22.09 -5.32 -30.99
C GLY A 100 20.63 -4.99 -31.37
N ARG A 101 19.70 -5.08 -30.42
CA ARG A 101 18.29 -4.75 -30.56
C ARG A 101 17.84 -3.86 -29.40
N ASP A 102 17.19 -4.43 -28.40
CA ASP A 102 16.41 -3.65 -27.43
C ASP A 102 17.08 -3.66 -26.04
N THR A 103 16.97 -2.55 -25.31
CA THR A 103 17.36 -2.47 -23.89
C THR A 103 16.13 -2.10 -23.07
N THR A 104 15.80 -2.90 -22.07
CA THR A 104 14.63 -2.73 -21.21
C THR A 104 15.05 -2.72 -19.75
N LEU A 105 14.66 -1.67 -19.04
CA LEU A 105 14.70 -1.58 -17.58
C LEU A 105 13.25 -1.47 -17.09
N GLU A 106 12.82 -2.43 -16.28
CA GLU A 106 11.48 -2.48 -15.70
C GLU A 106 11.60 -2.73 -14.19
N GLY A 107 11.45 -1.70 -13.36
CA GLY A 107 11.77 -1.80 -11.93
C GLY A 107 13.27 -1.99 -11.70
N ALA A 108 14.10 -1.24 -12.44
CA ALA A 108 15.56 -1.38 -12.40
C ALA A 108 16.29 -0.04 -12.39
N GLN A 109 17.42 0.01 -11.69
CA GLN A 109 18.26 1.20 -11.57
C GLN A 109 19.68 0.87 -12.01
N ALA A 110 20.23 1.65 -12.94
CA ALA A 110 21.59 1.48 -13.39
C ALA A 110 22.40 2.77 -13.21
N TYR A 111 23.53 2.65 -12.51
CA TYR A 111 24.39 3.74 -12.08
C TYR A 111 25.80 3.62 -12.67
N GLY A 112 26.37 4.76 -13.03
CA GLY A 112 27.78 4.92 -13.37
C GLY A 112 28.20 6.38 -13.18
N ASN A 113 29.48 6.67 -12.95
CA ASN A 113 29.98 8.04 -13.09
C ASN A 113 29.82 8.53 -14.54
N THR A 114 30.10 7.66 -15.51
CA THR A 114 29.78 7.84 -16.93
C THR A 114 28.89 6.71 -17.42
N ILE A 115 27.85 7.04 -18.18
CA ILE A 115 27.02 6.05 -18.88
C ILE A 115 27.28 6.14 -20.39
N LEU A 116 27.66 5.03 -21.00
CA LEU A 116 27.77 4.89 -22.45
C LEU A 116 26.77 3.83 -22.89
N ALA A 117 25.79 4.20 -23.72
CA ALA A 117 24.79 3.26 -24.22
C ALA A 117 24.70 3.30 -25.75
N ASP A 118 24.82 2.13 -26.37
CA ASP A 118 24.63 1.92 -27.81
C ASP A 118 23.57 0.83 -28.00
N ILE A 119 22.36 1.26 -28.40
CA ILE A 119 21.15 0.44 -28.43
C ILE A 119 20.66 0.41 -29.86
N GLY A 120 20.74 -0.76 -30.49
CA GLY A 120 20.47 -0.91 -31.93
C GLY A 120 19.03 -0.56 -32.33
N ARG A 121 18.06 -0.68 -31.42
CA ARG A 121 16.64 -0.40 -31.64
C ARG A 121 16.05 0.45 -30.52
N SER A 122 15.35 -0.14 -29.54
CA SER A 122 14.58 0.65 -28.56
C SER A 122 15.16 0.59 -27.14
N LEU A 123 15.10 1.73 -26.44
CA LEU A 123 15.34 1.86 -25.02
C LEU A 123 13.99 2.05 -24.30
N SER A 124 13.65 1.16 -23.38
CA SER A 124 12.44 1.27 -22.54
C SER A 124 12.82 1.32 -21.07
N LEU A 125 12.39 2.38 -20.39
CA LEU A 125 12.55 2.58 -18.95
C LEU A 125 11.15 2.68 -18.33
N THR A 126 10.78 1.75 -17.45
CA THR A 126 9.45 1.67 -16.86
C THR A 126 9.51 1.38 -15.37
N SER A 127 8.99 2.28 -14.56
CA SER A 127 8.87 2.05 -13.12
C SER A 127 7.78 1.03 -12.81
N THR A 128 8.06 0.13 -11.86
CA THR A 128 7.10 -0.86 -11.37
C THR A 128 6.38 -0.34 -10.14
N GLN A 129 5.10 -0.66 -10.02
CA GLN A 129 4.29 -0.28 -8.86
C GLN A 129 4.10 -1.45 -7.92
N ASP A 130 4.32 -1.20 -6.63
CA ASP A 130 3.89 -2.10 -5.57
C ASP A 130 2.37 -2.03 -5.46
N THR A 131 1.74 -3.18 -5.23
CA THR A 131 0.30 -3.30 -5.08
C THR A 131 -0.07 -3.87 -3.72
N ASP A 132 -1.15 -3.37 -3.14
CA ASP A 132 -1.79 -3.97 -1.98
C ASP A 132 -3.31 -3.79 -2.10
N HIS A 133 -3.97 -4.90 -2.36
CA HIS A 133 -5.40 -5.01 -2.47
C HIS A 133 -5.91 -5.77 -1.25
N TYR A 134 -6.84 -5.18 -0.52
CA TYR A 134 -7.51 -5.85 0.59
C TYR A 134 -8.99 -5.56 0.55
N LYS A 135 -9.80 -6.57 0.81
CA LYS A 135 -11.24 -6.44 0.96
C LYS A 135 -11.72 -7.39 2.02
N GLU A 136 -12.31 -6.83 3.05
CA GLU A 136 -12.92 -7.59 4.13
C GLU A 136 -14.36 -7.18 4.32
N THR A 137 -15.24 -8.17 4.36
CA THR A 137 -16.62 -8.01 4.79
C THR A 137 -16.80 -8.82 6.06
N TYR A 138 -17.18 -8.12 7.12
CA TYR A 138 -17.55 -8.71 8.39
C TYR A 138 -19.04 -8.48 8.63
N GLN A 139 -19.71 -9.53 9.08
CA GLN A 139 -21.13 -9.59 9.39
C GLN A 139 -21.27 -10.08 10.82
N SER A 140 -22.20 -9.54 11.58
CA SER A 140 -22.50 -10.01 12.92
C SER A 140 -23.96 -9.75 13.28
N ALA A 141 -24.49 -10.52 14.21
CA ALA A 141 -25.84 -10.44 14.75
C ALA A 141 -25.84 -10.97 16.19
N SER A 142 -26.68 -10.45 17.07
CA SER A 142 -26.86 -10.96 18.43
C SER A 142 -28.26 -10.68 18.96
N ALA A 143 -28.65 -11.29 20.08
CA ALA A 143 -29.87 -11.03 20.83
C ALA A 143 -29.69 -11.45 22.30
N GLY A 144 -30.26 -10.70 23.24
CA GLY A 144 -30.05 -10.88 24.68
C GLY A 144 -31.35 -10.70 25.48
N LEU A 145 -31.46 -11.37 26.62
CA LEU A 145 -32.60 -11.31 27.51
C LEU A 145 -32.12 -11.30 28.98
N SER A 146 -32.61 -10.37 29.79
CA SER A 146 -32.34 -10.34 31.23
C SER A 146 -33.64 -10.46 32.00
N LEU A 147 -33.76 -11.51 32.81
CA LEU A 147 -34.96 -11.82 33.58
C LEU A 147 -34.76 -11.47 35.05
N CYS A 148 -35.64 -10.61 35.55
CA CYS A 148 -35.78 -10.32 36.98
C CYS A 148 -36.99 -11.07 37.56
N ILE A 149 -36.77 -11.96 38.53
CA ILE A 149 -37.79 -12.76 39.22
C ILE A 149 -37.99 -12.22 40.65
N PRO A 150 -39.09 -11.57 41.02
CA PRO A 150 -39.35 -11.20 42.42
C PRO A 150 -39.61 -12.43 43.32
N PRO A 151 -39.24 -12.44 44.62
CA PRO A 151 -38.67 -11.33 45.40
C PRO A 151 -37.13 -11.24 45.34
N ILE A 152 -36.44 -12.05 44.53
CA ILE A 152 -34.97 -12.11 44.48
C ILE A 152 -34.32 -10.94 43.70
N CYS A 153 -35.14 -10.11 43.07
CA CYS A 153 -34.76 -8.81 42.52
C CYS A 153 -35.96 -7.85 42.45
N TYR A 154 -35.68 -6.57 42.25
CA TYR A 154 -36.64 -5.48 42.08
C TYR A 154 -36.35 -4.77 40.75
N GLY A 155 -37.31 -4.70 39.83
CA GLY A 155 -37.15 -4.05 38.51
C GLY A 155 -37.93 -4.73 37.38
N SER A 156 -37.78 -4.23 36.14
CA SER A 156 -38.36 -4.84 34.93
C SER A 156 -37.37 -5.76 34.21
N SER A 157 -37.87 -6.82 33.56
CA SER A 157 -37.05 -7.68 32.68
C SER A 157 -36.75 -6.94 31.38
N SER A 158 -35.55 -7.14 30.82
CA SER A 158 -35.12 -6.46 29.59
C SER A 158 -34.89 -7.39 28.41
N GLY A 159 -35.16 -6.87 27.20
CA GLY A 159 -34.96 -7.58 25.92
C GLY A 159 -33.96 -6.85 25.02
N GLY A 160 -33.26 -7.59 24.15
CA GLY A 160 -32.21 -7.06 23.28
C GLY A 160 -32.11 -7.75 21.91
N ALA A 161 -31.60 -7.03 20.90
CA ALA A 161 -31.21 -7.53 19.58
C ALA A 161 -30.13 -6.64 18.96
N SER A 162 -29.22 -7.20 18.17
CA SER A 162 -28.29 -6.41 17.35
C SER A 162 -27.88 -7.12 16.05
N TYR A 163 -27.40 -6.34 15.09
CA TYR A 163 -26.86 -6.74 13.80
C TYR A 163 -25.83 -5.68 13.39
N SER A 164 -24.63 -6.06 13.01
CA SER A 164 -23.64 -5.11 12.51
C SER A 164 -22.84 -5.67 11.35
N GLN A 165 -22.61 -4.86 10.33
CA GLN A 165 -21.87 -5.18 9.13
C GLN A 165 -20.77 -4.13 8.94
N SER A 166 -19.54 -4.57 8.72
CA SER A 166 -18.45 -3.67 8.31
C SER A 166 -17.84 -4.14 7.01
N ASN A 167 -17.49 -3.20 6.15
CA ASN A 167 -16.71 -3.44 4.95
C ASN A 167 -15.45 -2.58 5.02
N ILE A 168 -14.30 -3.22 4.84
CA ILE A 168 -13.01 -2.58 4.73
C ILE A 168 -12.49 -2.88 3.33
N SER A 169 -12.00 -1.87 2.63
CA SER A 169 -11.27 -2.07 1.38
C SER A 169 -10.04 -1.17 1.32
N ASN A 170 -8.96 -1.74 0.83
CA ASN A 170 -7.72 -1.06 0.49
C ASN A 170 -7.36 -1.39 -0.96
N ASN A 171 -6.85 -0.40 -1.67
CA ASN A 171 -6.32 -0.57 -3.01
C ASN A 171 -5.21 0.45 -3.19
N TYR A 172 -4.01 -0.06 -3.05
CA TYR A 172 -2.76 0.67 -3.19
C TYR A 172 -2.05 0.22 -4.45
N GLN A 173 -1.53 1.18 -5.19
CA GLN A 173 -0.72 0.98 -6.37
C GLN A 173 0.22 2.18 -6.49
N SER A 174 1.51 2.00 -6.16
CA SER A 174 2.46 3.12 -6.20
C SER A 174 3.88 2.67 -6.53
N VAL A 175 4.64 3.54 -7.22
CA VAL A 175 6.07 3.35 -7.45
C VAL A 175 6.82 3.68 -6.16
N THR A 176 7.44 2.67 -5.56
CA THR A 176 8.38 2.86 -4.45
C THR A 176 9.76 3.29 -4.97
N ASP A 177 10.21 2.63 -6.04
CA ASP A 177 11.53 2.84 -6.62
C ASP A 177 11.43 3.24 -8.09
N GLN A 178 11.95 4.43 -8.41
CA GLN A 178 11.98 4.92 -9.78
C GLN A 178 12.99 4.12 -10.61
N THR A 179 12.55 3.66 -11.78
CA THR A 179 13.42 3.04 -12.77
C THR A 179 14.21 4.09 -13.53
N GLY A 180 15.46 3.79 -13.82
CA GLY A 180 16.24 4.74 -14.60
C GLY A 180 17.72 4.44 -14.76
N LEU A 181 18.35 5.36 -15.49
CA LEU A 181 19.79 5.46 -15.69
C LEU A 181 20.27 6.70 -14.94
N ALA A 182 21.31 6.58 -14.12
CA ALA A 182 21.86 7.72 -13.38
C ALA A 182 23.37 7.84 -13.55
N ALA A 183 23.76 8.92 -14.22
CA ALA A 183 25.15 9.30 -14.41
C ALA A 183 25.65 10.22 -13.28
N GLY A 184 26.93 10.11 -12.92
CA GLY A 184 27.63 11.07 -12.08
C GLY A 184 28.16 12.25 -12.90
N ASP A 185 29.30 12.80 -12.48
CA ASP A 185 29.93 13.99 -13.08
C ASP A 185 30.52 13.73 -14.48
N GLY A 186 30.61 12.46 -14.87
CA GLY A 186 31.03 12.00 -16.17
C GLY A 186 29.95 12.15 -17.26
N GLY A 187 28.68 12.24 -16.87
CA GLY A 187 27.55 12.42 -17.78
C GLY A 187 27.14 11.15 -18.53
N PHE A 188 26.26 11.30 -19.51
CA PHE A 188 25.79 10.19 -20.33
C PHE A 188 25.92 10.48 -21.82
N ASP A 189 26.25 9.45 -22.57
CA ASP A 189 26.18 9.40 -24.04
C ASP A 189 25.34 8.18 -24.41
N ILE A 190 24.10 8.42 -24.82
CA ILE A 190 23.10 7.38 -25.08
C ILE A 190 22.65 7.50 -26.53
N HIS A 191 23.00 6.50 -27.34
CA HIS A 191 22.52 6.34 -28.70
C HIS A 191 21.48 5.21 -28.78
N VAL A 192 20.32 5.52 -29.35
CA VAL A 192 19.18 4.61 -29.51
C VAL A 192 18.73 4.64 -30.96
N GLY A 193 18.73 3.50 -31.66
CA GLY A 193 18.43 3.42 -33.09
C GLY A 193 17.01 3.87 -33.46
N ASP A 194 16.01 3.45 -32.69
CA ASP A 194 14.59 3.67 -32.94
C ASP A 194 13.97 4.59 -31.89
N THR A 195 13.43 4.04 -30.79
CA THR A 195 12.60 4.79 -29.84
C THR A 195 13.14 4.70 -28.42
N THR A 196 13.18 5.83 -27.74
CA THR A 196 13.37 5.92 -26.29
C THR A 196 12.02 6.18 -25.61
N THR A 197 11.65 5.31 -24.67
CA THR A 197 10.38 5.40 -23.92
C THR A 197 10.67 5.48 -22.42
N LEU A 198 10.17 6.52 -21.76
CA LEU A 198 10.19 6.68 -20.31
C LEU A 198 8.75 6.61 -19.78
N THR A 199 8.48 5.76 -18.79
CA THR A 199 7.19 5.67 -18.11
C THR A 199 7.40 5.69 -16.60
N GLY A 200 7.09 6.82 -15.98
CA GLY A 200 7.49 7.19 -14.63
C GLY A 200 8.98 6.96 -14.34
N ALA A 201 9.85 7.16 -15.32
CA ALA A 201 11.26 6.76 -15.26
C ALA A 201 12.19 7.94 -15.54
N ALA A 202 13.45 7.83 -15.14
CA ALA A 202 14.41 8.93 -15.29
C ALA A 202 15.72 8.55 -15.98
N ILE A 203 16.26 9.48 -16.76
CA ILE A 203 17.67 9.50 -17.18
C ILE A 203 18.31 10.67 -16.44
N ALA A 204 18.90 10.40 -15.28
CA ALA A 204 19.47 11.38 -14.38
C ALA A 204 20.97 11.60 -14.61
N SER A 205 21.46 12.80 -14.28
CA SER A 205 22.87 13.14 -14.36
C SER A 205 23.23 14.30 -13.44
N THR A 206 24.34 14.20 -12.71
CA THR A 206 24.93 15.33 -11.96
C THR A 206 25.94 16.13 -12.78
N ALA A 207 26.31 15.65 -13.97
CA ALA A 207 27.28 16.30 -14.83
C ALA A 207 26.80 17.64 -15.39
N ASP A 208 27.77 18.44 -15.84
CA ASP A 208 27.50 19.60 -16.67
C ASP A 208 26.67 19.20 -17.91
N PRO A 209 25.63 19.98 -18.30
CA PRO A 209 24.75 19.65 -19.42
C PRO A 209 25.48 19.36 -20.74
N SER A 210 26.68 19.91 -20.94
CA SER A 210 27.50 19.63 -22.14
C SER A 210 28.00 18.19 -22.26
N LYS A 211 27.95 17.41 -21.18
CA LYS A 211 28.34 16.00 -21.14
C LYS A 211 27.16 15.01 -21.23
N ASN A 212 25.95 15.54 -21.41
CA ASN A 212 24.73 14.76 -21.45
C ASN A 212 24.18 14.80 -22.87
N LEU A 213 24.25 13.67 -23.58
CA LEU A 213 23.73 13.49 -24.93
C LEU A 213 22.78 12.28 -24.96
N LEU A 214 21.55 12.53 -25.37
CA LEU A 214 20.59 11.51 -25.77
C LEU A 214 20.30 11.67 -27.26
N ASP A 215 20.69 10.68 -28.05
CA ASP A 215 20.45 10.63 -29.50
C ASP A 215 19.53 9.45 -29.84
N THR A 216 18.26 9.74 -30.14
CA THR A 216 17.21 8.75 -30.37
C THR A 216 16.47 9.03 -31.68
N GLY A 217 15.88 8.02 -32.31
CA GLY A 217 14.99 8.23 -33.47
C GLY A 217 13.74 9.00 -33.04
N SER A 218 12.96 8.40 -32.14
CA SER A 218 11.75 8.97 -31.54
C SER A 218 11.86 8.99 -30.01
N LEU A 219 11.13 9.89 -29.35
CA LEU A 219 11.11 10.03 -27.89
C LEU A 219 9.68 10.06 -27.35
N VAL A 220 9.37 9.16 -26.42
CA VAL A 220 8.08 9.06 -25.73
C VAL A 220 8.30 9.19 -24.23
N VAL A 221 7.62 10.13 -23.60
CA VAL A 221 7.75 10.43 -22.16
C VAL A 221 6.36 10.44 -21.55
N ASN A 222 6.10 9.51 -20.63
CA ASN A 222 4.82 9.38 -19.93
C ASN A 222 5.06 9.40 -18.42
N ASP A 223 4.24 10.13 -17.70
CA ASP A 223 4.20 10.02 -16.24
C ASP A 223 3.42 8.76 -15.84
N LEU A 224 3.69 8.27 -14.64
CA LEU A 224 3.05 7.07 -14.11
C LEU A 224 2.19 7.43 -12.89
N HIS A 225 0.90 7.15 -12.99
CA HIS A 225 -0.08 7.52 -11.97
C HIS A 225 -0.12 6.52 -10.81
N ASN A 226 0.02 7.04 -9.59
CA ASN A 226 -0.05 6.30 -8.34
C ASN A 226 -1.37 6.57 -7.63
N SER A 227 -1.90 5.56 -6.94
CA SER A 227 -3.13 5.68 -6.18
C SER A 227 -3.08 4.89 -4.87
N ALA A 228 -3.53 5.53 -3.81
CA ALA A 228 -3.84 4.89 -2.54
C ALA A 228 -5.30 5.23 -2.20
N ARG A 229 -6.15 4.21 -2.10
CA ARG A 229 -7.52 4.38 -1.63
C ARG A 229 -7.81 3.40 -0.52
N SER A 230 -8.20 3.93 0.64
CA SER A 230 -8.65 3.11 1.77
C SER A 230 -10.03 3.59 2.19
N SER A 231 -10.94 2.64 2.36
CA SER A 231 -12.27 2.93 2.87
C SER A 231 -12.69 1.89 3.89
N ALA A 232 -13.25 2.37 4.98
CA ALA A 232 -13.95 1.56 5.96
C ALA A 232 -15.37 2.11 6.09
N SER A 233 -16.34 1.23 5.98
CA SER A 233 -17.74 1.53 6.20
C SER A 233 -18.31 0.56 7.21
N GLN A 234 -19.19 1.06 8.08
CA GLN A 234 -19.92 0.23 9.01
C GLN A 234 -21.39 0.60 9.00
N MET A 235 -22.21 -0.42 9.11
CA MET A 235 -23.65 -0.35 9.29
C MET A 235 -23.98 -1.13 10.57
N GLY A 236 -24.65 -0.50 11.54
CA GLY A 236 -25.04 -1.14 12.80
C GLY A 236 -26.54 -0.96 13.07
N VAL A 237 -27.19 -1.97 13.63
CA VAL A 237 -28.58 -1.93 14.10
C VAL A 237 -28.69 -2.65 15.44
N SER A 238 -29.33 -2.03 16.43
CA SER A 238 -29.50 -2.55 17.80
C SER A 238 -30.85 -2.10 18.38
N PHE A 239 -31.52 -2.88 19.24
CA PHE A 239 -32.63 -2.36 20.07
C PHE A 239 -32.84 -3.09 21.42
N SER A 240 -33.26 -2.34 22.45
CA SER A 240 -33.36 -2.76 23.86
C SER A 240 -34.73 -2.41 24.50
N SER A 241 -35.20 -3.14 25.51
CA SER A 241 -36.40 -2.79 26.30
C SER A 241 -36.17 -2.82 27.81
N SER A 242 -35.86 -1.67 28.43
CA SER A 242 -36.31 -1.18 29.74
C SER A 242 -35.81 0.26 29.87
N SER A 243 -36.64 1.17 30.36
CA SER A 243 -36.47 2.62 30.31
C SER A 243 -35.19 3.18 30.95
N SER A 244 -34.14 3.41 30.18
CA SER A 244 -33.16 4.51 30.36
C SER A 244 -32.05 4.43 29.31
N ALA A 245 -31.38 5.56 29.06
CA ALA A 245 -30.53 5.91 27.92
C ALA A 245 -29.25 5.07 27.66
N GLY A 246 -29.11 3.85 28.20
CA GLY A 246 -27.86 3.06 28.17
C GLY A 246 -27.58 2.24 26.90
N SER A 247 -28.57 2.02 26.03
CA SER A 247 -28.44 1.05 24.92
C SER A 247 -27.85 1.57 23.61
N ASN A 248 -27.65 2.89 23.48
CA ASN A 248 -26.97 3.50 22.34
C ASN A 248 -25.44 3.51 22.46
N LEU A 249 -24.87 3.05 23.59
CA LEU A 249 -23.43 3.14 23.84
C LEU A 249 -22.63 1.98 23.23
N ALA A 250 -23.17 0.76 23.19
CA ALA A 250 -22.42 -0.41 22.73
C ALA A 250 -22.19 -0.42 21.20
N SER A 251 -23.18 -0.03 20.41
CA SER A 251 -23.06 0.11 18.95
C SER A 251 -22.21 1.31 18.54
N ASN A 252 -22.29 2.42 19.29
CA ASN A 252 -21.40 3.58 19.10
C ASN A 252 -19.94 3.29 19.50
N ALA A 253 -19.68 2.46 20.52
CA ALA A 253 -18.32 2.14 20.95
C ALA A 253 -17.56 1.27 19.92
N ILE A 254 -18.22 0.30 19.29
CA ILE A 254 -17.62 -0.53 18.22
C ILE A 254 -17.38 0.33 16.97
N GLY A 255 -18.30 1.22 16.62
CA GLY A 255 -18.11 2.17 15.52
C GLY A 255 -17.03 3.21 15.77
N ALA A 256 -16.90 3.70 17.00
CA ALA A 256 -15.81 4.59 17.39
C ALA A 256 -14.44 3.88 17.32
N ALA A 257 -14.36 2.60 17.72
CA ALA A 257 -13.12 1.83 17.65
C ALA A 257 -12.65 1.55 16.22
N LEU A 258 -13.57 1.26 15.29
CA LEU A 258 -13.25 1.10 13.87
C LEU A 258 -12.88 2.44 13.21
N ASN A 259 -13.56 3.52 13.56
CA ASN A 259 -13.23 4.88 13.11
C ASN A 259 -11.85 5.37 13.56
N LEU A 260 -11.34 4.87 14.67
CA LEU A 260 -9.99 5.18 15.17
C LEU A 260 -8.91 4.27 14.56
N ALA A 261 -9.30 3.11 14.03
CA ALA A 261 -8.37 2.11 13.49
C ALA A 261 -8.12 2.27 11.98
N VAL A 262 -9.10 2.74 11.21
CA VAL A 262 -8.98 2.90 9.74
C VAL A 262 -9.30 4.34 9.33
N PRO A 263 -8.47 5.00 8.49
CA PRO A 263 -8.82 6.30 7.91
C PRO A 263 -10.17 6.23 7.21
N GLN A 264 -11.12 7.09 7.60
CA GLN A 264 -12.42 7.15 6.93
C GLN A 264 -12.24 7.80 5.55
N ASN A 265 -12.35 6.98 4.50
CA ASN A 265 -12.29 7.40 3.09
C ASN A 265 -11.07 8.28 2.78
N SER A 266 -9.87 7.71 2.91
CA SER A 266 -8.66 8.35 2.40
C SER A 266 -8.50 8.04 0.92
N HIS A 267 -8.25 9.08 0.14
CA HIS A 267 -7.81 8.96 -1.23
C HIS A 267 -6.59 9.86 -1.40
N ASP A 268 -5.52 9.27 -1.88
CA ASP A 268 -4.30 9.97 -2.20
C ASP A 268 -3.78 9.50 -3.56
N SER A 269 -3.23 10.43 -4.32
CA SER A 269 -2.73 10.17 -5.67
C SER A 269 -1.53 11.04 -5.94
N SER A 270 -0.51 10.46 -6.54
CA SER A 270 0.65 11.19 -7.04
C SER A 270 0.97 10.70 -8.44
N ASP A 271 1.83 11.43 -9.14
CA ASP A 271 2.41 10.96 -10.38
C ASP A 271 3.91 10.80 -10.18
N THR A 272 4.44 9.65 -10.55
CA THR A 272 5.88 9.48 -10.73
C THR A 272 6.21 10.07 -12.10
N ALA A 273 6.82 11.26 -12.10
CA ALA A 273 7.17 11.96 -13.31
C ALA A 273 8.26 11.21 -14.10
N SER A 274 8.21 11.29 -15.42
CA SER A 274 9.33 10.92 -16.27
C SER A 274 10.23 12.12 -16.56
N SER A 275 11.54 11.95 -16.41
CA SER A 275 12.48 13.07 -16.47
C SER A 275 13.80 12.70 -17.15
N ILE A 276 14.44 13.68 -17.76
CA ILE A 276 15.74 13.52 -18.45
C ILE A 276 16.60 14.71 -18.06
N ALA A 277 17.79 14.48 -17.49
CA ALA A 277 18.69 15.54 -17.05
C ALA A 277 19.01 16.55 -18.16
N GLN A 278 19.38 17.77 -17.76
CA GLN A 278 19.79 18.81 -18.69
C GLN A 278 20.91 18.33 -19.62
N GLY A 279 20.79 18.67 -20.90
CA GLY A 279 21.75 18.27 -21.92
C GLY A 279 21.18 18.39 -23.33
N THR A 280 21.88 17.80 -24.28
CA THR A 280 21.44 17.74 -25.68
C THR A 280 20.55 16.52 -25.87
N ILE A 281 19.32 16.73 -26.35
CA ILE A 281 18.46 15.67 -26.86
C ILE A 281 18.35 15.86 -28.37
N ILE A 282 18.69 14.82 -29.13
CA ILE A 282 18.49 14.73 -30.56
C ILE A 282 17.35 13.73 -30.79
N VAL A 283 16.25 14.20 -31.38
CA VAL A 283 15.14 13.36 -31.85
C VAL A 283 15.20 13.36 -33.38
N ARG A 284 15.74 12.29 -33.97
CA ARG A 284 16.06 12.27 -35.41
C ARG A 284 14.83 12.23 -36.32
N ASP A 285 13.77 11.52 -35.91
CA ASP A 285 12.56 11.34 -36.71
C ASP A 285 11.60 12.53 -36.61
N ASN A 286 11.70 13.32 -35.54
CA ASN A 286 10.93 14.53 -35.33
C ASN A 286 11.75 15.63 -34.63
N PRO A 287 12.65 16.32 -35.35
CA PRO A 287 13.56 17.31 -34.76
C PRO A 287 12.86 18.51 -34.11
N ASP A 288 11.62 18.81 -34.53
CA ASP A 288 10.79 19.90 -34.00
C ASP A 288 9.90 19.45 -32.83
N GLN A 289 10.13 18.26 -32.25
CA GLN A 289 9.38 17.78 -31.10
C GLN A 289 9.47 18.78 -29.93
N ASP A 290 8.31 19.13 -29.36
CA ASP A 290 8.25 19.93 -28.13
C ASP A 290 8.76 19.10 -26.95
N LEU A 291 9.84 19.57 -26.33
CA LEU A 291 10.48 18.97 -25.16
C LEU A 291 10.20 19.75 -23.87
N SER A 292 9.38 20.82 -23.93
CA SER A 292 9.15 21.72 -22.80
C SER A 292 8.35 21.08 -21.67
N SER A 293 7.57 20.04 -21.95
CA SER A 293 6.83 19.26 -20.96
C SER A 293 7.68 18.24 -20.22
N ILE A 294 8.90 17.95 -20.68
CA ILE A 294 9.79 16.99 -20.05
C ILE A 294 10.48 17.68 -18.86
N ASP A 295 10.40 17.07 -17.68
CA ASP A 295 11.18 17.54 -16.54
C ASP A 295 12.69 17.35 -16.82
N ARG A 296 13.42 18.47 -16.79
CA ARG A 296 14.86 18.52 -17.06
C ARG A 296 15.73 18.55 -15.80
N SER A 297 15.13 18.42 -14.62
CA SER A 297 15.81 18.60 -13.33
C SER A 297 16.38 17.32 -12.71
N ALA A 298 16.30 16.18 -13.42
CA ALA A 298 16.74 14.87 -12.94
C ALA A 298 18.25 14.81 -12.61
N ALA A 299 18.59 15.03 -11.34
CA ALA A 299 19.96 14.85 -10.82
C ALA A 299 20.16 13.47 -10.19
N THR A 300 19.09 12.88 -9.67
CA THR A 300 19.03 11.56 -9.05
C THR A 300 17.79 10.79 -9.53
N LEU A 301 17.73 9.48 -9.24
CA LEU A 301 16.51 8.70 -9.38
C LEU A 301 15.72 8.86 -8.08
N ASP A 302 14.55 9.48 -8.14
CA ASP A 302 13.74 9.81 -6.97
C ASP A 302 12.36 9.13 -7.08
N GLY A 303 12.03 8.27 -6.11
CA GLY A 303 10.72 7.65 -5.99
C GLY A 303 9.70 8.63 -5.37
N ASN A 304 8.93 9.34 -6.19
CA ASN A 304 7.80 10.17 -5.73
C ASN A 304 6.53 9.34 -5.43
N GLY A 305 6.71 8.21 -4.74
CA GLY A 305 5.65 7.29 -4.36
C GLY A 305 4.75 7.85 -3.25
N VAL A 306 3.49 7.39 -3.22
CA VAL A 306 2.55 7.65 -2.12
C VAL A 306 2.78 6.61 -1.02
N SER A 307 2.77 7.00 0.25
CA SER A 307 2.92 6.07 1.38
C SER A 307 1.67 5.21 1.59
N ASN A 308 1.85 3.91 1.80
CA ASN A 308 0.76 3.02 2.23
C ASN A 308 0.63 3.04 3.76
N ASP A 309 -0.24 3.90 4.28
CA ASP A 309 -0.54 3.95 5.73
C ASP A 309 -1.48 2.83 6.20
N PHE A 310 -1.94 1.97 5.27
CA PHE A 310 -2.86 0.89 5.55
C PHE A 310 -2.12 -0.41 5.92
N ASP A 311 -2.04 -0.69 7.22
CA ASP A 311 -1.43 -1.91 7.76
C ASP A 311 -2.51 -2.77 8.41
N VAL A 312 -2.90 -3.86 7.74
CA VAL A 312 -4.00 -4.72 8.17
C VAL A 312 -3.75 -5.36 9.54
N ASP A 313 -2.50 -5.67 9.87
CA ASP A 313 -2.14 -6.31 11.14
C ASP A 313 -2.18 -5.29 12.27
N LYS A 314 -1.68 -4.07 12.05
CA LYS A 314 -1.88 -2.95 13.00
C LYS A 314 -3.34 -2.56 13.15
N ILE A 315 -4.14 -2.61 12.08
CA ILE A 315 -5.58 -2.34 12.14
C ILE A 315 -6.27 -3.40 12.99
N LYS A 316 -5.96 -4.69 12.80
CA LYS A 316 -6.48 -5.79 13.63
C LYS A 316 -6.04 -5.67 15.08
N GLU A 317 -4.79 -5.30 15.33
CA GLU A 317 -4.26 -5.05 16.67
C GLU A 317 -4.99 -3.88 17.35
N LYS A 318 -5.15 -2.75 16.65
CA LYS A 318 -5.92 -1.59 17.16
C LYS A 318 -7.39 -1.91 17.35
N GLN A 319 -7.99 -2.75 16.51
CA GLN A 319 -9.34 -3.26 16.72
C GLN A 319 -9.43 -4.13 17.97
N ALA A 320 -8.47 -5.03 18.20
CA ALA A 320 -8.41 -5.86 19.41
C ALA A 320 -8.19 -5.00 20.67
N LEU A 321 -7.32 -3.99 20.60
CA LEU A 321 -7.10 -3.01 21.67
C LEU A 321 -8.34 -2.14 21.93
N GLY A 322 -9.05 -1.70 20.89
CA GLY A 322 -10.29 -0.94 21.02
C GLY A 322 -11.42 -1.76 21.64
N GLN A 323 -11.53 -3.05 21.27
CA GLN A 323 -12.44 -3.99 21.92
C GLN A 323 -12.04 -4.18 23.39
N ALA A 324 -10.77 -4.42 23.69
CA ALA A 324 -10.26 -4.60 25.06
C ALA A 324 -10.43 -3.33 25.92
N ALA A 325 -10.18 -2.14 25.37
CA ALA A 325 -10.38 -0.86 26.04
C ALA A 325 -11.87 -0.56 26.27
N GLY A 326 -12.76 -0.98 25.38
CA GLY A 326 -14.21 -0.95 25.61
C GLY A 326 -14.64 -1.83 26.79
N TYR A 327 -14.05 -3.03 26.93
CA TYR A 327 -14.29 -3.91 28.09
C TYR A 327 -13.69 -3.36 29.40
N VAL A 328 -12.52 -2.72 29.35
CA VAL A 328 -11.87 -2.12 30.52
C VAL A 328 -12.51 -0.79 30.92
N GLY A 329 -12.95 0.03 29.96
CA GLY A 329 -13.69 1.27 30.22
C GLY A 329 -15.05 1.02 30.88
N MET A 330 -15.72 -0.10 30.56
CA MET A 330 -16.93 -0.54 31.28
C MET A 330 -16.64 -1.03 32.69
N ARG A 331 -15.47 -1.65 32.96
CA ARG A 331 -15.05 -1.99 34.33
C ARG A 331 -14.68 -0.76 35.13
N ALA A 332 -13.94 0.19 34.56
CA ALA A 332 -13.53 1.41 35.24
C ALA A 332 -14.72 2.37 35.51
N ALA A 333 -15.73 2.41 34.64
CA ALA A 333 -16.97 3.14 34.89
C ALA A 333 -17.83 2.49 35.98
N GLY A 334 -17.78 1.16 36.12
CA GLY A 334 -18.36 0.43 37.25
C GLY A 334 -17.65 0.72 38.57
N ASP A 335 -16.31 0.64 38.58
CA ASP A 335 -15.49 0.87 39.78
C ASP A 335 -15.49 2.35 40.24
N LEU A 336 -15.64 3.32 39.31
CA LEU A 336 -15.73 4.75 39.67
C LEU A 336 -17.11 5.12 40.23
N ALA A 337 -18.17 4.38 39.88
CA ALA A 337 -19.50 4.57 40.46
C ALA A 337 -19.56 4.05 41.91
N ASP A 338 -18.85 2.96 42.22
CA ASP A 338 -18.71 2.44 43.59
C ASP A 338 -17.91 3.39 44.49
N TYR A 339 -16.90 4.10 43.96
CA TYR A 339 -16.08 5.03 44.74
C TYR A 339 -16.73 6.42 44.97
N MET A 340 -17.81 6.74 44.25
CA MET A 340 -18.57 7.99 44.46
C MET A 340 -19.87 7.78 45.24
N ALA A 341 -20.11 6.55 45.72
CA ALA A 341 -21.28 6.17 46.52
C ALA A 341 -20.97 5.87 48.01
N GLU A 342 -19.72 6.10 48.47
CA GLU A 342 -19.37 6.32 49.89
C GLU A 342 -19.33 7.81 50.24
#